data_AF-A0A151LS17-F1
#
_entry.id   AF-A0A151LS17-F1
#
_cell.length_a   1.000
_cell.length_b   1.000
_cell.length_c   1.000
_cell.angle_alpha   90.00
_cell.angle_beta   90.00
_cell.angle_gamma   90.00
#
_symmetry.space_group_name_H-M   'P 1'
#
loop_
_entity.id
_entity.type
_entity.pdbx_description
1 polymer ?
#
loop_
_entity_poly.entity_id
_entity_poly.type
_entity_poly.pdbx_seq_one_letter_code
_entity_poly.pdbx_strand_id
1 'polypeptide(L)'
;MEDEKKKIIASINNQDLFIQSFIDILNKKKVLYKYVFLFNNYKFKFKIVSTYYEYLMVCNNLLRDVTTCNLFYDSNIFFDMIGKSFYFPYILYIYEPETYNNIDSSNFETIKFIKSSILNIEQIILKGKVKNQKYLKKNSNKLNNQNKYSFINAEDINSEISNYYLPNKQKKIVGYVEIYLLFHMARLFDSRIERLVIHKEYRNKSFGLLIMYISIYLLKYIYHCNRCDLTVENEIALKLYKKLNFFNVPTNVYRLNLHTNYNILSDNFSIQKDIENVQTFIHKVNKQKKNI
;
A
#
# COMPACT_ATOMS: atom_id res chain seq x y z
N MET A 1 43.33 26.03 -8.48
CA MET A 1 42.17 26.80 -8.98
C MET A 1 41.38 25.86 -9.84
N GLU A 2 40.27 25.40 -9.30
CA GLU A 2 39.37 24.41 -9.90
C GLU A 2 38.70 25.01 -11.14
N ASP A 3 38.98 24.44 -12.31
CA ASP A 3 38.12 24.59 -13.47
C ASP A 3 36.86 23.76 -13.24
N GLU A 4 35.91 24.36 -12.53
CA GLU A 4 34.53 23.89 -12.49
C GLU A 4 33.96 23.90 -13.91
N LYS A 5 34.02 22.72 -14.55
CA LYS A 5 33.10 22.39 -15.63
C LYS A 5 31.69 22.62 -15.11
N LYS A 6 31.08 23.75 -15.48
CA LYS A 6 29.64 23.98 -15.42
C LYS A 6 28.97 22.82 -16.15
N LYS A 7 28.64 21.78 -15.41
CA LYS A 7 27.68 20.78 -15.85
C LYS A 7 26.36 21.53 -15.96
N ILE A 8 25.91 21.70 -17.20
CA ILE A 8 24.53 22.06 -17.51
C ILE A 8 23.69 20.93 -16.92
N ILE A 9 23.12 21.18 -15.74
CA ILE A 9 22.25 20.24 -15.04
C ILE A 9 20.83 20.56 -15.50
N ALA A 10 20.19 19.58 -16.13
CA ALA A 10 18.77 19.66 -16.48
C ALA A 10 17.95 19.63 -15.19
N SER A 11 17.32 20.78 -14.89
CA SER A 11 16.21 20.89 -13.95
C SER A 11 15.06 20.02 -14.42
N ILE A 12 14.09 19.77 -13.54
CA ILE A 12 12.86 19.03 -13.87
C ILE A 12 12.03 19.84 -14.89
N ASN A 13 12.40 19.72 -16.16
CA ASN A 13 11.89 20.56 -17.26
C ASN A 13 10.98 19.79 -18.22
N ASN A 14 10.70 18.51 -17.96
CA ASN A 14 9.81 17.75 -18.82
C ASN A 14 8.39 17.71 -18.23
N GLN A 15 7.71 18.85 -18.34
CA GLN A 15 6.30 19.03 -17.99
C GLN A 15 5.43 17.93 -18.64
N ASP A 16 5.78 17.48 -19.84
CA ASP A 16 5.05 16.44 -20.57
C ASP A 16 5.16 15.07 -19.87
N LEU A 17 6.33 14.69 -19.36
CA LEU A 17 6.49 13.44 -18.59
C LEU A 17 5.66 13.45 -17.32
N PHE A 18 5.59 14.60 -16.63
CA PHE A 18 4.75 14.75 -15.45
C PHE A 18 3.26 14.64 -15.80
N ILE A 19 2.81 15.39 -16.81
CA ILE A 19 1.44 15.35 -17.30
C ILE A 19 1.07 13.92 -17.71
N GLN A 20 1.95 13.22 -18.42
CA GLN A 20 1.74 11.83 -18.81
C GLN A 20 1.61 10.90 -17.60
N SER A 21 2.48 11.03 -16.60
CA SER A 21 2.40 10.25 -15.34
C SER A 21 1.06 10.50 -14.63
N PHE A 22 0.61 11.75 -14.57
CA PHE A 22 -0.66 12.14 -13.98
C PHE A 22 -1.87 11.56 -14.74
N ILE A 23 -1.85 11.66 -16.08
CA ILE A 23 -2.85 11.06 -16.97
C ILE A 23 -2.88 9.54 -16.84
N ASP A 24 -1.74 8.89 -16.69
CA ASP A 24 -1.68 7.44 -16.47
C ASP A 24 -2.30 7.03 -15.13
N ILE A 25 -2.17 7.84 -14.09
CA ILE A 25 -2.86 7.62 -12.81
C ILE A 25 -4.36 7.80 -13.02
N LEU A 26 -4.82 8.91 -13.65
CA LEU A 26 -6.23 9.17 -13.96
C LEU A 26 -6.87 8.00 -14.71
N ASN A 27 -6.16 7.47 -15.71
CA ASN A 27 -6.61 6.34 -16.51
C ASN A 27 -6.38 4.98 -15.83
N LYS A 28 -5.96 4.97 -14.55
CA LYS A 28 -5.69 3.77 -13.75
C LYS A 28 -4.71 2.79 -14.42
N LYS A 29 -3.78 3.32 -15.21
CA LYS A 29 -2.71 2.59 -15.92
C LYS A 29 -1.48 2.37 -15.04
N LYS A 30 -1.22 3.26 -14.08
CA LYS A 30 -0.04 3.25 -13.21
C LYS A 30 -0.39 2.95 -11.75
N VAL A 31 -0.84 1.73 -11.46
CA VAL A 31 -1.16 1.28 -10.09
C VAL A 31 -0.05 0.37 -9.57
N LEU A 32 0.48 0.64 -8.37
CA LEU A 32 1.44 -0.28 -7.75
C LEU A 32 0.74 -1.61 -7.43
N TYR A 33 1.01 -2.65 -8.22
CA TYR A 33 0.48 -3.99 -7.98
C TYR A 33 1.18 -4.68 -6.81
N LYS A 34 2.51 -4.60 -6.71
CA LYS A 34 3.27 -5.18 -5.61
C LYS A 34 4.62 -4.49 -5.41
N TYR A 35 5.12 -4.54 -4.18
CA TYR A 35 6.43 -4.11 -3.73
C TYR A 35 6.97 -5.14 -2.73
N VAL A 36 8.15 -5.70 -3.00
CA VAL A 36 8.78 -6.77 -2.23
C VAL A 36 10.13 -6.29 -1.73
N PHE A 37 10.39 -6.49 -0.45
CA PHE A 37 11.61 -6.04 0.22
C PHE A 37 11.98 -7.00 1.36
N LEU A 38 13.21 -6.90 1.83
CA LEU A 38 13.74 -7.55 3.02
C LEU A 38 13.88 -6.50 4.11
N PHE A 39 13.49 -6.86 5.32
CA PHE A 39 13.72 -6.06 6.51
C PHE A 39 13.87 -6.99 7.70
N ASN A 40 14.91 -6.81 8.51
CA ASN A 40 15.20 -7.66 9.67
C ASN A 40 15.11 -9.17 9.36
N ASN A 41 15.73 -9.63 8.26
CA ASN A 41 15.72 -11.02 7.76
C ASN A 41 14.36 -11.59 7.32
N TYR A 42 13.30 -10.80 7.36
CA TYR A 42 12.01 -11.21 6.81
C TYR A 42 11.82 -10.65 5.42
N LYS A 43 11.28 -11.48 4.54
CA LYS A 43 10.77 -11.04 3.25
C LYS A 43 9.36 -10.54 3.42
N PHE A 44 9.11 -9.33 2.93
CA PHE A 44 7.82 -8.68 2.93
C PHE A 44 7.32 -8.50 1.51
N LYS A 45 5.99 -8.51 1.35
CA LYS A 45 5.33 -8.11 0.11
C LYS A 45 4.14 -7.24 0.43
N PHE A 46 4.28 -5.95 0.13
CA PHE A 46 3.21 -4.97 0.13
C PHE A 46 2.52 -5.00 -1.24
N LYS A 47 1.24 -5.30 -1.33
CA LYS A 47 0.53 -5.41 -2.61
C LYS A 47 -0.93 -5.04 -2.50
N ILE A 48 -1.52 -4.59 -3.60
CA ILE A 48 -2.96 -4.35 -3.65
C ILE A 48 -3.70 -5.68 -3.44
N VAL A 49 -4.77 -5.68 -2.64
CA VAL A 49 -5.69 -6.82 -2.51
C VAL A 49 -6.22 -7.10 -3.91
N SER A 50 -5.94 -8.28 -4.45
CA SER A 50 -6.24 -8.57 -5.85
C SER A 50 -7.02 -9.86 -6.04
N THR A 51 -7.34 -10.59 -4.97
CA THR A 51 -8.14 -11.82 -5.06
C THR A 51 -9.22 -11.77 -4.01
N TYR A 52 -10.36 -12.40 -4.31
CA TYR A 52 -11.48 -12.43 -3.38
C TYR A 52 -11.13 -13.21 -2.11
N TYR A 53 -10.33 -14.26 -2.23
CA TYR A 53 -9.73 -14.93 -1.07
C TYR A 53 -8.93 -13.98 -0.17
N GLU A 54 -8.06 -13.13 -0.74
CA GLU A 54 -7.31 -12.14 0.06
C GLU A 54 -8.25 -11.17 0.79
N TYR A 55 -9.33 -10.73 0.13
CA TYR A 55 -10.35 -9.89 0.73
C TYR A 55 -11.01 -10.58 1.93
N LEU A 56 -11.51 -11.81 1.76
CA LEU A 56 -12.11 -12.59 2.85
C LEU A 56 -11.15 -12.77 4.03
N MET A 57 -9.86 -13.03 3.77
CA MET A 57 -8.85 -13.16 4.82
C MET A 57 -8.62 -11.85 5.59
N VAL A 58 -8.64 -10.70 4.90
CA VAL A 58 -8.55 -9.39 5.55
C VAL A 58 -9.80 -9.14 6.41
N CYS A 59 -10.98 -9.42 5.87
CA CYS A 59 -12.24 -9.29 6.60
C CYS A 59 -12.23 -10.12 7.88
N ASN A 60 -11.83 -11.40 7.79
CA ASN A 60 -11.83 -12.31 8.93
C ASN A 60 -10.76 -11.99 9.98
N ASN A 61 -9.52 -11.74 9.55
CA ASN A 61 -8.37 -11.75 10.45
C ASN A 61 -7.91 -10.35 10.90
N LEU A 62 -8.30 -9.30 10.17
CA LEU A 62 -7.86 -7.94 10.46
C LEU A 62 -9.02 -7.02 10.78
N LEU A 63 -10.07 -7.03 9.96
CA LEU A 63 -11.16 -6.05 10.08
C LEU A 63 -12.23 -6.45 11.09
N ARG A 64 -12.48 -7.76 11.28
CA ARG A 64 -13.57 -8.28 12.14
C ARG A 64 -13.67 -7.61 13.52
N ASP A 65 -12.53 -7.35 14.17
CA ASP A 65 -12.50 -6.81 15.54
C ASP A 65 -12.39 -5.27 15.60
N VAL A 66 -12.34 -4.61 14.45
CA VAL A 66 -12.10 -3.15 14.35
C VAL A 66 -13.11 -2.44 13.45
N THR A 67 -14.08 -3.17 12.89
CA THR A 67 -15.20 -2.63 12.12
C THR A 67 -16.49 -2.87 12.88
N THR A 68 -17.38 -1.88 12.89
CA THR A 68 -18.77 -2.04 13.33
C THR A 68 -19.67 -2.50 12.18
N CYS A 69 -19.20 -2.40 10.93
CA CYS A 69 -19.90 -2.89 9.75
C CYS A 69 -19.57 -4.36 9.49
N ASN A 70 -20.57 -5.22 9.65
CA ASN A 70 -20.48 -6.67 9.49
C ASN A 70 -21.01 -7.18 8.13
N LEU A 71 -21.18 -6.26 7.18
CA LEU A 71 -21.57 -6.58 5.80
C LEU A 71 -20.34 -6.58 4.90
N PHE A 72 -20.16 -7.70 4.21
CA PHE A 72 -19.07 -7.93 3.28
C PHE A 72 -19.61 -8.20 1.88
N TYR A 73 -18.80 -7.88 0.88
CA TYR A 73 -19.19 -7.96 -0.52
C TYR A 73 -18.92 -9.35 -1.07
N ASP A 74 -19.77 -9.83 -1.98
CA ASP A 74 -19.44 -11.01 -2.77
C ASP A 74 -18.28 -10.76 -3.75
N SER A 75 -17.86 -11.81 -4.45
CA SER A 75 -16.74 -11.72 -5.39
C SER A 75 -16.99 -10.76 -6.55
N ASN A 76 -18.23 -10.62 -7.02
CA ASN A 76 -18.56 -9.76 -8.15
C ASN A 76 -18.43 -8.29 -7.75
N ILE A 77 -19.08 -7.91 -6.65
CA ILE A 77 -18.98 -6.54 -6.10
C ILE A 77 -17.52 -6.23 -5.77
N PHE A 78 -16.79 -7.15 -5.13
CA PHE A 78 -15.37 -6.96 -4.80
C PHE A 78 -14.52 -6.59 -6.03
N PHE A 79 -14.63 -7.35 -7.13
CA PHE A 79 -13.84 -7.07 -8.33
C PHE A 79 -14.28 -5.78 -9.02
N ASP A 80 -15.57 -5.46 -9.00
CA ASP A 80 -16.09 -4.21 -9.56
C ASP A 80 -15.60 -3.00 -8.75
N MET A 81 -15.59 -3.08 -7.42
CA MET A 81 -15.10 -2.00 -6.54
C MET A 81 -13.63 -1.67 -6.80
N ILE A 82 -12.77 -2.69 -6.92
CA ILE A 82 -11.35 -2.50 -7.25
C ILE A 82 -11.17 -1.78 -8.58
N GLY A 83 -12.04 -2.02 -9.57
CA GLY A 83 -11.95 -1.38 -10.88
C GLY A 83 -12.52 0.04 -10.93
N LYS A 84 -13.56 0.31 -10.14
CA LYS A 84 -14.35 1.55 -10.26
C LYS A 84 -13.79 2.72 -9.46
N SER A 85 -13.19 2.48 -8.31
CA SER A 85 -12.80 3.54 -7.37
C SER A 85 -11.27 3.76 -7.36
N PHE A 86 -10.79 4.99 -7.19
CA PHE A 86 -9.37 5.30 -6.88
C PHE A 86 -9.04 4.96 -5.43
N TYR A 87 -9.45 3.76 -5.09
CA TYR A 87 -9.40 3.12 -3.81
C TYR A 87 -8.45 1.94 -3.98
N PHE A 88 -7.38 1.97 -3.21
CA PHE A 88 -6.30 1.01 -3.31
C PHE A 88 -6.13 0.33 -1.95
N PRO A 89 -6.83 -0.80 -1.73
CA PRO A 89 -6.64 -1.62 -0.54
C PRO A 89 -5.31 -2.36 -0.65
N TYR A 90 -4.39 -2.13 0.28
CA TYR A 90 -3.09 -2.78 0.32
C TYR A 90 -2.97 -3.73 1.51
N ILE A 91 -2.32 -4.86 1.27
CA ILE A 91 -1.94 -5.84 2.30
C ILE A 91 -0.44 -5.98 2.39
N LEU A 92 0.04 -6.14 3.62
CA LEU A 92 1.42 -6.51 3.92
C LEU A 92 1.46 -8.01 4.26
N TYR A 93 2.16 -8.77 3.42
CA TYR A 93 2.58 -10.13 3.73
C TYR A 93 3.94 -10.15 4.42
N ILE A 94 4.09 -11.02 5.41
CA ILE A 94 5.37 -11.54 5.87
C ILE A 94 5.53 -12.98 5.34
N TYR A 95 6.75 -13.33 4.94
CA TYR A 95 7.11 -14.70 4.61
C TYR A 95 7.94 -15.27 5.76
N GLU A 96 7.53 -16.42 6.28
CA GLU A 96 8.35 -17.18 7.23
C GLU A 96 9.61 -17.67 6.51
N PRO A 97 10.78 -17.61 7.17
CA PRO A 97 12.02 -18.08 6.58
C PRO A 97 11.99 -19.60 6.45
N GLU A 98 12.17 -20.13 5.23
CA GLU A 98 12.21 -21.59 5.00
C GLU A 98 13.50 -22.23 5.53
N THR A 99 14.61 -21.49 5.52
CA THR A 99 15.92 -21.80 6.15
C THR A 99 16.87 -20.72 5.63
N TYR A 100 17.20 -19.69 6.40
CA TYR A 100 18.31 -18.79 6.05
C TYR A 100 19.55 -19.28 6.77
N ASN A 101 20.18 -20.32 6.21
CA ASN A 101 21.57 -20.62 6.54
C ASN A 101 22.45 -19.57 5.85
N ASN A 102 23.31 -18.93 6.65
CA ASN A 102 24.30 -17.92 6.29
C ASN A 102 23.74 -16.58 5.81
N ILE A 103 23.29 -15.75 6.76
CA ILE A 103 23.31 -14.29 6.58
C ILE A 103 24.22 -13.71 7.65
N ASP A 104 25.36 -13.17 7.22
CA ASP A 104 26.29 -12.44 8.07
C ASP A 104 25.56 -11.40 8.92
N SER A 105 25.85 -11.42 10.23
CA SER A 105 25.24 -10.62 11.29
C SER A 105 25.39 -9.09 11.15
N SER A 106 25.95 -8.58 10.04
CA SER A 106 26.43 -7.20 9.90
C SER A 106 25.54 -6.26 9.06
N ASN A 107 24.53 -6.75 8.34
CA ASN A 107 23.69 -5.93 7.44
C ASN A 107 22.28 -5.55 7.99
N PHE A 108 22.11 -5.55 9.32
CA PHE A 108 20.80 -5.66 9.99
C PHE A 108 19.94 -4.40 10.07
N GLU A 109 20.38 -3.25 9.55
CA GLU A 109 19.67 -1.98 9.81
C GLU A 109 18.89 -1.40 8.62
N THR A 110 18.98 -2.02 7.43
CA THR A 110 18.49 -1.38 6.20
C THR A 110 17.46 -2.20 5.44
N ILE A 111 16.40 -1.54 4.97
CA ILE A 111 15.40 -2.17 4.09
C ILE A 111 16.06 -2.43 2.74
N LYS A 112 16.14 -3.71 2.33
CA LYS A 112 16.69 -4.11 1.04
C LYS A 112 15.56 -4.41 0.06
N PHE A 113 15.43 -3.60 -0.99
CA PHE A 113 14.47 -3.86 -2.05
C PHE A 113 14.75 -5.19 -2.77
N ILE A 114 13.69 -5.89 -3.18
CA ILE A 114 13.78 -7.08 -4.04
C ILE A 114 13.14 -6.81 -5.40
N LYS A 115 11.85 -6.43 -5.44
CA LYS A 115 11.13 -6.22 -6.71
C LYS A 115 9.84 -5.43 -6.53
N SER A 116 9.44 -4.68 -7.56
CA SER A 116 8.12 -4.06 -7.66
C SER A 116 7.48 -4.39 -9.00
N SER A 117 6.18 -4.14 -9.12
CA SER A 117 5.50 -4.14 -10.41
C SER A 117 4.36 -3.15 -10.38
N ILE A 118 4.31 -2.31 -11.39
CA ILE A 118 3.21 -1.39 -11.68
C ILE A 118 2.41 -2.01 -12.83
N LEU A 119 1.09 -2.00 -12.72
CA LEU A 119 0.17 -2.53 -13.73
C LEU A 119 -1.04 -1.60 -13.87
N ASN A 120 -1.78 -1.74 -14.96
CA ASN A 120 -3.11 -1.15 -15.04
C ASN A 120 -4.09 -1.92 -14.13
N ILE A 121 -5.15 -1.24 -13.70
CA ILE A 121 -6.13 -1.85 -12.78
C ILE A 121 -6.84 -3.06 -13.41
N GLU A 122 -7.08 -3.03 -14.71
CA GLU A 122 -7.73 -4.10 -15.46
C GLU A 122 -6.90 -5.39 -15.48
N GLN A 123 -5.57 -5.30 -15.69
CA GLN A 123 -4.66 -6.45 -15.60
C GLN A 123 -4.58 -6.96 -14.17
N ILE A 124 -4.66 -6.09 -13.16
CA ILE A 124 -4.71 -6.51 -11.74
C ILE A 124 -5.97 -7.34 -11.49
N ILE A 125 -7.13 -6.88 -11.96
CA ILE A 125 -8.41 -7.58 -11.84
C ILE A 125 -8.37 -8.91 -12.59
N LEU A 126 -7.91 -8.92 -13.84
CA LEU A 126 -7.80 -10.14 -14.65
C LEU A 126 -6.89 -11.18 -13.97
N LYS A 127 -5.69 -10.78 -13.56
CA LYS A 127 -4.75 -11.64 -12.81
C LYS A 127 -5.37 -12.10 -11.49
N GLY A 128 -6.19 -11.25 -10.88
CA GLY A 128 -6.94 -11.51 -9.67
C GLY A 128 -7.95 -12.63 -9.83
N LYS A 129 -8.86 -12.50 -10.81
CA LYS A 129 -9.88 -13.50 -11.15
C LYS A 129 -9.23 -14.86 -11.46
N VAL A 130 -8.20 -14.87 -12.31
CA VAL A 130 -7.45 -16.10 -12.65
C VAL A 130 -6.82 -16.75 -11.41
N LYS A 131 -6.19 -15.97 -10.53
CA LYS A 131 -5.62 -16.52 -9.28
C LYS A 131 -6.69 -17.01 -8.32
N ASN A 132 -7.82 -16.30 -8.23
CA ASN A 132 -8.91 -16.68 -7.35
C ASN A 132 -9.51 -18.04 -7.76
N GLN A 133 -9.71 -18.26 -9.05
CA GLN A 133 -10.14 -19.56 -9.58
C GLN A 133 -9.15 -20.68 -9.26
N LYS A 134 -7.84 -20.42 -9.36
CA LYS A 134 -6.81 -21.40 -8.98
C LYS A 134 -6.85 -21.79 -7.49
N TYR A 135 -7.36 -20.91 -6.63
CA TYR A 135 -7.50 -21.20 -5.20
C TYR A 135 -8.82 -21.91 -4.86
N LEU A 136 -9.81 -21.88 -5.75
CA LEU A 136 -11.11 -22.49 -5.52
C LEU A 136 -11.00 -24.02 -5.51
N LYS A 137 -11.64 -24.68 -4.55
CA LYS A 137 -11.73 -26.15 -4.51
C LYS A 137 -12.71 -26.65 -5.59
N LYS A 138 -12.35 -27.75 -6.27
CA LYS A 138 -13.10 -28.32 -7.41
C LYS A 138 -14.54 -28.74 -7.09
N ASN A 139 -14.88 -28.97 -5.81
CA ASN A 139 -16.22 -29.40 -5.37
C ASN A 139 -17.01 -28.28 -4.66
N SER A 140 -16.65 -27.01 -4.88
CA SER A 140 -17.46 -25.91 -4.36
C SER A 140 -18.77 -25.83 -5.15
N ASN A 141 -19.90 -26.02 -4.46
CA ASN A 141 -21.26 -25.97 -5.01
C ASN A 141 -21.69 -24.56 -5.45
N LYS A 142 -20.91 -23.86 -6.27
CA LYS A 142 -21.39 -22.69 -7.01
C LYS A 142 -21.87 -23.15 -8.39
N LEU A 143 -22.93 -23.95 -8.36
CA LEU A 143 -23.76 -24.21 -9.54
C LEU A 143 -24.54 -22.94 -9.89
N ASN A 144 -24.52 -22.59 -11.17
CA ASN A 144 -25.35 -21.62 -11.87
C ASN A 144 -25.11 -20.13 -11.59
N ASN A 145 -24.31 -19.57 -12.51
CA ASN A 145 -24.16 -18.17 -12.84
C ASN A 145 -25.51 -17.50 -13.12
N GLN A 146 -25.99 -16.71 -12.16
CA GLN A 146 -26.54 -15.40 -12.48
C GLN A 146 -25.63 -14.37 -11.81
N ASN A 147 -25.33 -13.26 -12.49
CA ASN A 147 -24.62 -12.10 -11.92
C ASN A 147 -25.52 -11.43 -10.88
N LYS A 148 -25.81 -12.12 -9.78
CA LYS A 148 -26.58 -11.58 -8.67
C LYS A 148 -25.58 -11.01 -7.68
N TYR A 149 -25.56 -9.69 -7.58
CA TYR A 149 -24.85 -8.99 -6.52
C TYR A 149 -25.50 -9.35 -5.17
N SER A 150 -24.66 -9.71 -4.20
CA SER A 150 -25.05 -10.17 -2.88
C SER A 150 -24.06 -9.70 -1.81
N PHE A 151 -24.54 -9.68 -0.57
CA PHE A 151 -23.76 -9.39 0.62
C PHE A 151 -23.63 -10.64 1.46
N ILE A 152 -22.55 -10.71 2.24
CA ILE A 152 -22.19 -11.83 3.11
C ILE A 152 -22.04 -11.28 4.53
N ASN A 153 -22.61 -11.98 5.50
CA ASN A 153 -22.47 -11.61 6.91
C ASN A 153 -21.11 -12.07 7.45
N ALA A 154 -20.67 -11.44 8.54
CA ALA A 154 -19.42 -11.80 9.22
C ALA A 154 -19.33 -13.31 9.58
N GLU A 155 -20.46 -13.91 9.95
CA GLU A 155 -20.56 -15.32 10.36
C GLU A 155 -20.28 -16.30 9.21
N ASP A 156 -20.65 -15.89 7.99
CA ASP A 156 -20.51 -16.70 6.77
C ASP A 156 -19.09 -16.61 6.16
N ILE A 157 -18.26 -15.68 6.61
CA ILE A 157 -16.90 -15.52 6.05
C ILE A 157 -16.10 -16.82 6.17
N ASN A 158 -16.15 -17.49 7.33
CA ASN A 158 -15.37 -18.70 7.55
C ASN A 158 -15.81 -19.85 6.64
N SER A 159 -17.13 -19.99 6.41
CA SER A 159 -17.65 -20.99 5.49
C SER A 159 -17.23 -20.68 4.05
N GLU A 160 -17.23 -19.40 3.65
CA GLU A 160 -16.74 -18.98 2.33
C GLU A 160 -15.23 -19.17 2.16
N ILE A 161 -14.41 -18.87 3.18
CA ILE A 161 -12.96 -19.14 3.17
C ILE A 161 -12.70 -20.64 2.99
N SER A 162 -13.54 -21.52 3.57
CA SER A 162 -13.39 -22.97 3.48
C SER A 162 -13.47 -23.50 2.04
N ASN A 163 -14.08 -22.75 1.12
CA ASN A 163 -14.14 -23.07 -0.30
C ASN A 163 -12.79 -22.92 -1.03
N TYR A 164 -11.79 -22.33 -0.39
CA TYR A 164 -10.48 -22.07 -0.97
C TYR A 164 -9.38 -22.96 -0.37
N TYR A 165 -8.39 -23.32 -1.18
CA TYR A 165 -7.12 -23.87 -0.68
C TYR A 165 -6.30 -22.75 -0.03
N LEU A 166 -5.77 -23.00 1.16
CA LEU A 166 -4.81 -22.11 1.83
C LEU A 166 -3.56 -21.97 0.96
N PRO A 167 -3.34 -20.82 0.30
CA PRO A 167 -2.21 -20.70 -0.62
C PRO A 167 -0.95 -20.47 0.21
N ASN A 168 -0.06 -21.47 0.23
CA ASN A 168 1.27 -21.46 0.86
C ASN A 168 1.29 -21.06 2.35
N LYS A 169 1.40 -22.05 3.25
CA LYS A 169 1.41 -21.86 4.73
C LYS A 169 2.49 -20.90 5.24
N GLN A 170 3.55 -20.67 4.46
CA GLN A 170 4.69 -19.83 4.85
C GLN A 170 4.45 -18.32 4.64
N LYS A 171 3.33 -17.88 4.06
CA LYS A 171 3.02 -16.45 3.94
C LYS A 171 1.81 -16.08 4.80
N LYS A 172 1.95 -15.03 5.61
CA LYS A 172 0.89 -14.53 6.50
C LYS A 172 0.59 -13.08 6.18
N ILE A 173 -0.69 -12.71 6.13
CA ILE A 173 -1.12 -11.31 6.05
C ILE A 173 -1.01 -10.74 7.46
N VAL A 174 -0.18 -9.70 7.63
CA VAL A 174 0.11 -9.12 8.96
C VAL A 174 -0.36 -7.68 9.09
N GLY A 175 -0.68 -7.03 7.97
CA GLY A 175 -1.23 -5.69 8.00
C GLY A 175 -2.03 -5.35 6.76
N TYR A 176 -2.88 -4.33 6.92
CA TYR A 176 -3.80 -3.82 5.91
C TYR A 176 -3.87 -2.30 6.01
N VAL A 177 -4.06 -1.64 4.88
CA VAL A 177 -4.31 -0.20 4.80
C VAL A 177 -5.13 0.11 3.56
N GLU A 178 -6.02 1.09 3.66
CA GLU A 178 -6.79 1.60 2.54
C GLU A 178 -6.27 2.98 2.14
N ILE A 179 -5.96 3.15 0.85
CA ILE A 179 -5.50 4.42 0.30
C ILE A 179 -6.54 4.92 -0.70
N TYR A 180 -7.04 6.14 -0.51
CA TYR A 180 -7.95 6.81 -1.41
C TYR A 180 -7.24 7.98 -2.09
N LEU A 181 -7.41 8.13 -3.40
CA LEU A 181 -7.05 9.35 -4.11
C LEU A 181 -8.30 10.21 -4.34
N LEU A 182 -8.15 11.50 -4.10
CA LEU A 182 -9.23 12.49 -4.16
C LEU A 182 -8.94 13.46 -5.31
N PHE A 183 -9.84 13.49 -6.28
CA PHE A 183 -9.73 14.36 -7.46
C PHE A 183 -10.08 15.78 -7.10
N HIS A 184 -9.30 16.70 -7.64
CA HIS A 184 -9.60 18.12 -7.57
C HIS A 184 -9.48 18.73 -8.95
N MET A 185 -10.42 19.60 -9.28
CA MET A 185 -10.24 20.52 -10.39
C MET A 185 -9.18 21.55 -9.97
N ALA A 186 -8.24 21.83 -10.88
CA ALA A 186 -7.17 22.84 -10.73
C ALA A 186 -6.03 22.55 -9.72
N ARG A 187 -5.88 21.33 -9.20
CA ARG A 187 -4.69 20.95 -8.41
C ARG A 187 -4.43 19.45 -8.44
N LEU A 188 -3.26 19.05 -7.90
CA LEU A 188 -2.89 17.65 -7.73
C LEU A 188 -3.86 16.92 -6.80
N PHE A 189 -3.86 15.58 -6.88
CA PHE A 189 -4.73 14.76 -6.04
C PHE A 189 -4.46 15.02 -4.56
N ASP A 190 -5.52 15.11 -3.78
CA ASP A 190 -5.39 14.85 -2.35
C ASP A 190 -5.46 13.33 -2.14
N SER A 191 -5.18 12.89 -0.92
CA SER A 191 -5.28 11.49 -0.57
C SER A 191 -5.80 11.29 0.84
N ARG A 192 -6.33 10.10 1.11
CA ARG A 192 -6.79 9.69 2.43
C ARG A 192 -6.25 8.31 2.77
N ILE A 193 -5.76 8.16 4.00
CA ILE A 193 -5.43 6.85 4.55
C ILE A 193 -6.53 6.46 5.54
N GLU A 194 -7.10 5.29 5.32
CA GLU A 194 -8.14 4.69 6.17
C GLU A 194 -7.68 3.30 6.61
N ARG A 195 -8.24 2.82 7.73
CA ARG A 195 -8.14 1.43 8.20
C ARG A 195 -6.71 0.85 8.15
N LEU A 196 -5.74 1.59 8.69
CA LEU A 196 -4.42 1.02 8.99
C LEU A 196 -4.55 0.04 10.16
N VAL A 197 -4.48 -1.26 9.86
CA VAL A 197 -4.68 -2.32 10.85
C VAL A 197 -3.52 -3.31 10.80
N ILE A 198 -2.98 -3.64 11.98
CA ILE A 198 -1.95 -4.66 12.16
C ILE A 198 -2.55 -5.84 12.94
N HIS A 199 -2.29 -7.05 12.46
CA HIS A 199 -2.70 -8.30 13.11
C HIS A 199 -2.21 -8.31 14.56
N LYS A 200 -3.06 -8.75 15.51
CA LYS A 200 -2.82 -8.64 16.96
C LYS A 200 -1.44 -9.13 17.39
N GLU A 201 -1.03 -10.31 16.92
CA GLU A 201 0.28 -10.94 17.21
C GLU A 201 1.52 -10.20 16.65
N TYR A 202 1.29 -9.26 15.74
CA TYR A 202 2.32 -8.50 15.04
C TYR A 202 2.32 -7.01 15.44
N ARG A 203 1.49 -6.59 16.40
CA ARG A 203 1.49 -5.24 16.97
C ARG A 203 2.78 -4.98 17.75
N ASN A 204 3.10 -3.70 17.98
CA ASN A 204 4.33 -3.24 18.65
C ASN A 204 5.65 -3.65 17.98
N LYS A 205 5.61 -4.17 16.75
CA LYS A 205 6.80 -4.53 15.93
C LYS A 205 7.09 -3.54 14.80
N SER A 206 6.63 -2.29 14.95
CA SER A 206 6.80 -1.20 13.96
C SER A 206 6.17 -1.42 12.57
N PHE A 207 5.37 -2.48 12.35
CA PHE A 207 4.75 -2.71 11.03
C PHE A 207 3.77 -1.62 10.61
N GLY A 208 3.03 -1.00 11.54
CA GLY A 208 2.20 0.16 11.21
C GLY A 208 3.03 1.31 10.64
N LEU A 209 4.19 1.58 11.24
CA LEU A 209 5.10 2.63 10.79
C LEU A 209 5.70 2.29 9.42
N LEU A 210 6.09 1.03 9.21
CA LEU A 210 6.59 0.52 7.94
C LEU A 210 5.56 0.69 6.81
N ILE A 211 4.31 0.27 7.05
CA ILE A 211 3.21 0.43 6.08
C ILE A 211 3.01 1.91 5.76
N MET A 212 3.03 2.79 6.77
CA MET A 212 2.87 4.23 6.56
C MET A 212 4.02 4.84 5.76
N TYR A 213 5.28 4.46 6.00
CA TYR A 213 6.38 4.98 5.17
C TYR A 213 6.23 4.58 3.71
N ILE A 214 5.87 3.32 3.44
CA ILE A 214 5.61 2.87 2.09
C ILE A 214 4.42 3.65 1.51
N SER A 215 3.33 3.80 2.26
CA SER A 215 2.13 4.52 1.80
C SER A 215 2.42 5.99 1.48
N ILE A 216 3.13 6.71 2.35
CA ILE A 216 3.56 8.09 2.13
C ILE A 216 4.44 8.20 0.88
N TYR A 217 5.34 7.24 0.68
CA TYR A 217 6.14 7.18 -0.54
C TYR A 217 5.27 7.05 -1.78
N LEU A 218 4.31 6.11 -1.80
CA LEU A 218 3.41 5.93 -2.94
C LEU A 218 2.62 7.20 -3.23
N LEU A 219 2.03 7.79 -2.21
CA LEU A 219 1.25 9.02 -2.32
C LEU A 219 2.10 10.16 -2.88
N LYS A 220 3.31 10.34 -2.36
CA LYS A 220 4.19 11.44 -2.76
C LYS A 220 4.79 11.26 -4.16
N TYR A 221 5.31 10.09 -4.47
CA TYR A 221 6.19 9.90 -5.63
C TYR A 221 5.56 9.11 -6.77
N ILE A 222 4.64 8.18 -6.48
CA ILE A 222 3.94 7.43 -7.52
C ILE A 222 2.67 8.15 -7.93
N TYR A 223 1.87 8.60 -6.95
CA TYR A 223 0.57 9.21 -7.18
C TYR A 223 0.60 10.74 -7.23
N HIS A 224 1.75 11.35 -6.91
CA HIS A 224 1.96 12.80 -6.93
C HIS A 224 0.89 13.59 -6.16
N CYS A 225 0.46 13.07 -5.00
CA CYS A 225 -0.54 13.71 -4.17
C CYS A 225 0.01 14.96 -3.48
N ASN A 226 -0.82 16.00 -3.39
CA ASN A 226 -0.54 17.25 -2.70
C ASN A 226 -0.41 17.05 -1.18
N ARG A 227 -1.36 16.30 -0.61
CA ARG A 227 -1.48 16.04 0.83
C ARG A 227 -2.14 14.70 1.10
N CYS A 228 -1.95 14.21 2.32
CA CYS A 228 -2.61 13.03 2.87
C CYS A 228 -3.37 13.43 4.14
N ASP A 229 -4.67 13.16 4.15
CA ASP A 229 -5.54 13.39 5.30
C ASP A 229 -5.92 12.05 5.94
N LEU A 230 -6.18 12.06 7.24
CA LEU A 230 -6.73 10.92 7.98
C LEU A 230 -7.46 11.39 9.24
N THR A 231 -8.36 10.57 9.75
CA THR A 231 -9.01 10.76 11.05
C THR A 231 -8.44 9.77 12.06
N VAL A 232 -8.42 10.16 13.34
CA VAL A 232 -7.81 9.33 14.39
C VAL A 232 -8.63 9.41 15.66
N GLU A 233 -9.20 8.28 16.04
CA GLU A 233 -9.89 8.12 17.32
C GLU A 233 -9.04 7.35 18.33
N ASN A 234 -8.06 6.57 17.85
CA ASN A 234 -7.20 5.73 18.67
C ASN A 234 -5.90 6.45 19.08
N GLU A 235 -5.62 6.53 20.38
CA GLU A 235 -4.44 7.22 20.90
C GLU A 235 -3.09 6.61 20.46
N ILE A 236 -3.03 5.28 20.30
CA ILE A 236 -1.82 4.59 19.83
C ILE A 236 -1.53 5.00 18.38
N ALA A 237 -2.57 5.02 17.54
CA ALA A 237 -2.47 5.48 16.17
C ALA A 237 -2.07 6.97 16.12
N LEU A 238 -2.62 7.81 17.00
CA LEU A 238 -2.28 9.23 17.07
C LEU A 238 -0.79 9.46 17.34
N LYS A 239 -0.19 8.72 18.28
CA LYS A 239 1.27 8.78 18.55
C LYS A 239 2.08 8.43 17.31
N LEU A 240 1.65 7.42 16.55
CA LEU A 240 2.28 7.04 15.28
C LEU A 240 2.17 8.16 14.23
N TYR A 241 1.00 8.77 14.05
CA TYR A 241 0.80 9.81 13.04
C TYR A 241 1.53 11.10 13.38
N LYS A 242 1.55 11.52 14.66
CA LYS A 242 2.37 12.67 15.10
C LYS A 242 3.85 12.45 14.81
N LYS A 243 4.37 11.22 15.01
CA LYS A 243 5.75 10.84 14.66
C LYS A 243 6.05 10.95 13.15
N LEU A 244 5.01 10.87 12.32
CA LEU A 244 5.08 11.04 10.87
C LEU A 244 4.79 12.47 10.43
N ASN A 245 4.80 13.44 11.36
CA ASN A 245 4.53 14.86 11.13
C ASN A 245 3.11 15.17 10.62
N PHE A 246 2.14 14.29 10.91
CA PHE A 246 0.75 14.68 10.73
C PHE A 246 0.37 15.71 11.80
N PHE A 247 -0.15 16.85 11.36
CA PHE A 247 -0.62 17.92 12.22
C PHE A 247 -2.15 17.97 12.24
N ASN A 248 -2.72 18.43 13.35
CA ASN A 248 -4.17 18.60 13.47
C ASN A 248 -4.61 19.81 12.63
N VAL A 249 -5.59 19.60 11.77
CA VAL A 249 -6.33 20.64 11.06
C VAL A 249 -7.59 20.91 11.90
N PRO A 250 -8.05 22.17 12.05
CA PRO A 250 -9.20 22.54 12.90
C PRO A 250 -10.56 22.05 12.38
N THR A 251 -10.68 20.73 12.19
CA THR A 251 -11.82 19.95 11.70
C THR A 251 -11.73 18.47 12.16
N ASN A 252 -10.99 18.16 13.24
CA ASN A 252 -10.71 16.79 13.71
C ASN A 252 -10.05 15.87 12.66
N VAL A 253 -9.34 16.46 11.70
CA VAL A 253 -8.58 15.76 10.67
C VAL A 253 -7.09 15.98 10.94
N TYR A 254 -6.29 14.95 10.74
CA TYR A 254 -4.85 15.03 10.74
C TYR A 254 -4.32 15.05 9.30
N ARG A 255 -3.40 15.96 9.01
CA ARG A 255 -2.88 16.19 7.66
C ARG A 255 -1.38 16.08 7.62
N LEU A 256 -0.89 15.45 6.56
CA LEU A 256 0.50 15.50 6.13
C LEU A 256 0.55 16.21 4.78
N ASN A 257 1.28 17.31 4.70
CA ASN A 257 1.58 17.95 3.42
C ASN A 257 2.68 17.15 2.71
N LEU A 258 2.42 16.70 1.48
CA LEU A 258 3.35 15.87 0.72
C LEU A 258 4.19 16.75 -0.23
N HIS A 259 3.48 17.60 -0.98
CA HIS A 259 4.01 18.67 -1.83
C HIS A 259 3.28 19.95 -1.42
N THR A 260 3.94 20.90 -0.77
CA THR A 260 3.32 22.22 -0.52
C THR A 260 3.48 23.07 -1.78
N ASN A 261 2.39 23.74 -2.20
CA ASN A 261 2.32 24.66 -3.35
C ASN A 261 3.68 25.23 -3.76
N TYR A 262 4.16 24.82 -4.94
CA TYR A 262 5.34 25.32 -5.66
C TYR A 262 6.74 25.12 -5.08
N ASN A 263 6.96 24.24 -4.10
CA ASN A 263 8.29 23.63 -3.94
C ASN A 263 8.37 22.36 -4.79
N ILE A 264 8.42 22.56 -6.11
CA ILE A 264 8.81 21.52 -7.05
C ILE A 264 10.27 21.19 -6.75
N LEU A 265 10.46 20.07 -6.05
CA LEU A 265 11.69 19.26 -5.99
C LEU A 265 13.01 20.05 -5.91
N SER A 266 13.64 20.12 -4.74
CA SER A 266 15.06 20.49 -4.65
C SER A 266 15.89 19.61 -5.60
N ASP A 267 16.79 20.23 -6.38
CA ASP A 267 17.48 19.80 -7.61
C ASP A 267 18.22 18.45 -7.63
N ASN A 268 18.07 17.59 -6.62
CA ASN A 268 18.83 16.34 -6.47
C ASN A 268 18.00 15.05 -6.54
N PHE A 269 16.70 15.12 -6.79
CA PHE A 269 15.91 13.91 -7.07
C PHE A 269 15.58 13.84 -8.56
N SER A 270 16.54 13.33 -9.33
CA SER A 270 16.15 12.64 -10.56
C SER A 270 15.10 11.58 -10.19
N ILE A 271 14.14 11.29 -11.07
CA ILE A 271 13.31 10.09 -10.93
C ILE A 271 14.22 8.88 -11.22
N GLN A 272 15.21 8.66 -10.36
CA GLN A 272 15.93 7.42 -10.24
C GLN A 272 14.98 6.39 -9.63
N LYS A 273 15.23 5.14 -10.00
CA LYS A 273 14.46 3.93 -9.71
C LYS A 273 13.75 4.00 -8.35
N ASP A 274 12.44 3.74 -8.30
CA ASP A 274 11.58 3.83 -7.09
C ASP A 274 12.21 3.26 -5.79
N ILE A 275 13.08 2.28 -5.98
CA ILE A 275 13.95 1.61 -5.02
C ILE A 275 14.78 2.59 -4.17
N GLU A 276 15.58 3.44 -4.81
CA GLU A 276 16.54 4.32 -4.15
C GLU A 276 15.81 5.38 -3.33
N ASN A 277 14.64 5.81 -3.80
CA ASN A 277 13.85 6.84 -3.14
C ASN A 277 13.12 6.31 -1.89
N VAL A 278 12.52 5.11 -1.94
CA VAL A 278 11.95 4.47 -0.72
C VAL A 278 13.06 4.22 0.31
N GLN A 279 14.19 3.67 -0.14
CA GLN A 279 15.31 3.35 0.76
C GLN A 279 15.92 4.60 1.37
N THR A 280 16.17 5.65 0.56
CA THR A 280 16.69 6.95 1.02
C THR A 280 15.72 7.63 1.97
N PHE A 281 14.42 7.61 1.68
CA PHE A 281 13.40 8.17 2.55
C PHE A 281 13.41 7.48 3.92
N ILE A 282 13.40 6.15 3.95
CA ILE A 282 13.41 5.40 5.21
C ILE A 282 14.73 5.59 5.96
N HIS A 283 15.87 5.65 5.26
CA HIS A 283 17.17 5.98 5.87
C HIS A 283 17.20 7.38 6.47
N LYS A 284 16.72 8.41 5.76
CA LYS A 284 16.66 9.78 6.27
C LYS A 284 15.80 9.86 7.53
N VAL A 285 14.65 9.21 7.54
CA VAL A 285 13.78 9.19 8.72
C VAL A 285 14.39 8.40 9.88
N ASN A 286 15.16 7.34 9.61
CA ASN A 286 15.89 6.61 10.66
C ASN A 286 17.12 7.38 11.17
N LYS A 287 17.81 8.15 10.32
CA LYS A 287 18.99 8.94 10.68
C LYS A 287 18.65 10.15 11.57
N GLN A 288 17.51 10.79 11.33
CA GLN A 288 16.98 11.85 12.21
C GLN A 288 16.73 11.39 13.67
N LYS A 289 16.70 10.07 13.95
CA LYS A 289 16.56 9.53 15.31
C LYS A 289 17.87 9.34 16.07
N LYS A 290 19.03 9.41 15.42
CA LYS A 290 20.33 9.30 16.11
C LYS A 290 20.83 10.63 16.68
N ASN A 291 20.11 11.74 16.44
CA ASN A 291 20.47 13.09 16.88
C ASN A 291 19.44 13.69 17.88
N ILE A 292 18.67 12.86 18.60
CA ILE A 292 17.85 13.25 19.75
C ILE A 292 18.21 12.31 20.90
#